data_AF-A0A2Z6RRV1-F1
#
_entry.id   AF-A0A2Z6RRV1-F1
#
_cell.length_a   1.000
_cell.length_b   1.000
_cell.length_c   1.000
_cell.angle_alpha   90.00
_cell.angle_beta   90.00
_cell.angle_gamma   90.00
#
_symmetry.space_group_name_H-M   'P 1'
#
loop_
_entity.id
_entity.type
_entity.pdbx_description
1 polymer ?
#
loop_
_entity_poly.entity_id
_entity_poly.type
_entity_poly.pdbx_seq_one_letter_code
_entity_poly.pdbx_strand_id
1 'polypeptide(L)'
;MPRKYGRHSDICIKYYELDPSHYVSAPSLSWNVMLKKTGVKIELFTDMSMHDFIEKAKRDSISKAYANNLYGWVMSQFLPIGNYQWEASQKYLLKNPTMQKKYLEKILKTKANAPREYFLNIKSHFPLKTHDYLRDLPPAVKNVAVGKDWLNPYNEKLVNNLDGRRFSKTEKLVLHLDPRKDYIIHYLELQYYVKLDMVIDEVPEILSFD
;
A
#
# COMPACT_ATOMS: atom_id res chain seq x y z
N MET A 1 23.67 16.31 -42.00
CA MET A 1 22.40 17.02 -41.72
C MET A 1 22.06 16.82 -40.25
N PRO A 2 21.79 17.87 -39.45
CA PRO A 2 21.35 17.69 -38.08
C PRO A 2 19.94 17.06 -38.12
N ARG A 3 19.74 15.94 -37.41
CA ARG A 3 18.42 15.33 -37.26
C ARG A 3 17.51 16.37 -36.59
N LYS A 4 16.46 16.82 -37.28
CA LYS A 4 15.38 17.58 -36.64
C LYS A 4 14.62 16.62 -35.75
N TYR A 5 14.91 16.68 -34.47
CA TYR A 5 14.14 15.97 -33.46
C TYR A 5 12.75 16.61 -33.34
N GLY A 6 11.74 15.85 -32.92
CA GLY A 6 10.41 16.41 -32.63
C GLY A 6 10.48 17.34 -31.42
N ARG A 7 9.57 18.32 -31.32
CA ARG A 7 9.54 19.33 -30.23
C ARG A 7 9.67 18.71 -28.82
N HIS A 8 9.12 17.51 -28.60
CA HIS A 8 9.23 16.79 -27.33
C HIS A 8 10.66 16.27 -27.04
N SER A 9 11.35 15.73 -28.05
CA SER A 9 12.72 15.25 -27.93
C SER A 9 13.70 16.38 -27.65
N ASP A 10 13.52 17.55 -28.28
CA ASP A 10 14.33 18.74 -28.02
C ASP A 10 14.20 19.20 -26.55
N ILE A 11 12.98 19.15 -25.99
CA ILE A 11 12.72 19.51 -24.58
C ILE A 11 13.40 18.49 -23.65
N CYS A 12 13.23 17.19 -23.89
CA CYS A 12 13.83 16.16 -23.02
C CYS A 12 15.36 16.24 -23.00
N ILE A 13 15.99 16.41 -24.16
CA ILE A 13 17.45 16.56 -24.26
C ILE A 13 17.89 17.86 -23.57
N LYS A 14 17.16 18.97 -23.77
CA LYS A 14 17.51 20.26 -23.16
C LYS A 14 17.40 20.28 -21.64
N TYR A 15 16.34 19.73 -21.06
CA TYR A 15 16.06 19.85 -19.62
C TYR A 15 16.51 18.64 -18.79
N TYR A 16 16.50 17.44 -19.39
CA TYR A 16 16.82 16.19 -18.70
C TYR A 16 18.13 15.56 -19.19
N GLU A 17 18.68 16.04 -20.33
CA GLU A 17 19.87 15.48 -20.96
C GLU A 17 19.73 13.97 -21.23
N LEU A 18 18.51 13.54 -21.56
CA LEU A 18 18.18 12.18 -21.92
C LEU A 18 17.42 12.21 -23.24
N ASP A 19 17.87 11.39 -24.20
CA ASP A 19 17.19 11.23 -25.48
C ASP A 19 16.01 10.27 -25.30
N PRO A 20 14.74 10.71 -25.51
CA PRO A 20 13.57 9.84 -25.36
C PRO A 20 13.56 8.67 -26.35
N SER A 21 14.30 8.74 -27.47
CA SER A 21 14.37 7.64 -28.44
C SER A 21 15.09 6.39 -27.91
N HIS A 22 15.82 6.52 -26.79
CA HIS A 22 16.47 5.39 -26.12
C HIS A 22 15.56 4.64 -25.14
N TYR A 23 14.28 5.03 -25.02
CA TYR A 23 13.33 4.46 -24.07
C TYR A 23 12.14 3.84 -24.78
N VAL A 24 11.69 2.71 -24.26
CA VAL A 24 10.53 1.97 -24.79
C VAL A 24 9.23 2.72 -24.51
N SER A 25 9.17 3.53 -23.45
CA SER A 25 7.94 4.19 -23.02
C SER A 25 8.19 5.49 -22.24
N ALA A 26 7.18 6.35 -22.15
CA ALA A 26 7.26 7.57 -21.34
C ALA A 26 7.54 7.30 -19.84
N PRO A 27 6.93 6.29 -19.17
CA PRO A 27 7.25 5.97 -17.78
C PRO A 27 8.70 5.56 -17.56
N SER A 28 9.31 4.79 -18.48
CA SER A 28 10.72 4.39 -18.35
C SER A 28 11.67 5.58 -18.48
N LEU A 29 11.36 6.52 -19.37
CA LEU A 29 12.05 7.81 -19.45
C LEU A 29 11.87 8.60 -18.15
N SER A 30 10.62 8.82 -17.69
CA SER A 30 10.32 9.58 -16.47
C SER A 30 11.01 9.00 -15.24
N TRP A 31 11.04 7.67 -15.11
CA TRP A 31 11.75 6.97 -14.04
C TRP A 31 13.25 7.25 -14.06
N ASN A 32 13.90 7.13 -15.22
CA ASN A 32 15.33 7.37 -15.32
C ASN A 32 15.68 8.86 -15.13
N VAL A 33 14.83 9.77 -15.62
CA VAL A 33 14.94 11.22 -15.34
C VAL A 33 14.89 11.45 -13.82
N MET A 34 13.95 10.83 -13.12
CA MET A 34 13.80 10.97 -11.67
C MET A 34 15.07 10.49 -10.94
N LEU A 35 15.56 9.29 -11.24
CA LEU A 35 16.81 8.76 -10.64
C LEU A 35 18.02 9.66 -10.92
N LYS A 36 18.15 10.15 -12.16
CA LYS A 36 19.24 11.06 -12.55
C LYS A 36 19.18 12.40 -11.79
N LYS A 37 17.98 12.96 -11.62
CA LYS A 37 17.79 14.26 -10.96
C LYS A 37 17.94 14.18 -9.45
N THR A 38 17.49 13.10 -8.81
CA THR A 38 17.57 12.93 -7.36
C THR A 38 18.90 12.33 -6.91
N GLY A 39 19.60 11.59 -7.78
CA GLY A 39 20.81 10.86 -7.42
C GLY A 39 20.57 9.66 -6.49
N VAL A 40 19.30 9.34 -6.21
CA VAL A 40 18.92 8.23 -5.33
C VAL A 40 19.28 6.91 -6.00
N LYS A 41 19.82 5.99 -5.21
CA LYS A 41 20.02 4.59 -5.60
C LYS A 41 18.99 3.75 -4.88
N ILE A 42 18.13 3.08 -5.64
CA ILE A 42 17.11 2.18 -5.11
C ILE A 42 17.73 0.79 -5.00
N GLU A 43 17.68 0.21 -3.81
CA GLU A 43 18.11 -1.16 -3.59
C GLU A 43 16.98 -2.14 -3.93
N LEU A 44 17.36 -3.31 -4.42
CA LEU A 44 16.42 -4.39 -4.68
C LEU A 44 16.22 -5.22 -3.41
N PHE A 45 15.08 -5.88 -3.29
CA PHE A 45 14.89 -6.87 -2.24
C PHE A 45 15.94 -7.98 -2.36
N THR A 46 16.47 -8.41 -1.21
CA THR A 46 17.42 -9.51 -1.12
C THR A 46 16.75 -10.88 -1.11
N ASP A 47 15.47 -10.93 -0.75
CA ASP A 47 14.69 -12.15 -0.57
C ASP A 47 13.28 -12.01 -1.19
N MET A 48 12.80 -13.08 -1.83
CA MET A 48 11.47 -13.16 -2.43
C MET A 48 10.34 -12.95 -1.39
N SER A 49 10.55 -13.37 -0.15
CA SER A 49 9.59 -13.16 0.94
C SER A 49 9.30 -11.69 1.22
N MET A 50 10.28 -10.80 1.09
CA MET A 50 10.09 -9.35 1.23
C MET A 50 9.28 -8.80 0.06
N HIS A 51 9.57 -9.28 -1.15
CA HIS A 51 8.80 -8.93 -2.34
C HIS A 51 7.34 -9.34 -2.17
N ASP A 52 7.07 -10.60 -1.82
CA ASP A 52 5.71 -11.11 -1.65
C ASP A 52 4.97 -10.40 -0.51
N PHE A 53 5.67 -10.01 0.55
CA PHE A 53 5.12 -9.21 1.63
C PHE A 53 4.67 -7.83 1.14
N ILE A 54 5.50 -7.13 0.37
CA ILE A 54 5.13 -5.82 -0.18
C ILE A 54 4.06 -5.92 -1.27
N GLU A 55 4.08 -6.94 -2.13
CA GLU A 55 3.02 -7.18 -3.11
C GLU A 55 1.66 -7.38 -2.43
N LYS A 56 1.61 -8.13 -1.32
CA LYS A 56 0.38 -8.29 -0.51
C LYS A 56 -0.08 -6.99 0.16
N ALA A 57 0.83 -6.04 0.38
CA ALA A 57 0.49 -4.73 0.93
C ALA A 57 -0.16 -3.80 -0.11
N LYS A 58 0.07 -4.03 -1.40
CA LYS A 58 -0.49 -3.20 -2.46
C LYS A 58 -2.01 -3.34 -2.50
N ARG A 59 -2.66 -2.18 -2.49
CA ARG A 59 -4.11 -2.04 -2.60
C ARG A 59 -4.40 -0.89 -3.54
N ASP A 60 -5.47 -1.01 -4.29
CA ASP A 60 -5.91 0.05 -5.18
C ASP A 60 -6.54 1.21 -4.39
N SER A 61 -6.69 2.34 -5.07
CA SER A 61 -7.33 3.52 -4.50
C SER A 61 -8.84 3.35 -4.36
N ILE A 62 -9.41 3.94 -3.31
CA ILE A 62 -10.86 4.10 -3.18
C ILE A 62 -11.30 5.33 -4.01
N SER A 63 -12.26 5.15 -4.91
CA SER A 63 -12.75 6.19 -5.85
C SER A 63 -13.69 7.24 -5.23
N LYS A 64 -13.44 7.68 -3.99
CA LYS A 64 -14.35 8.57 -3.25
C LYS A 64 -13.87 10.02 -3.11
N ALA A 65 -12.62 10.32 -3.48
CA ALA A 65 -12.05 11.67 -3.36
C ALA A 65 -11.25 12.07 -4.61
N TYR A 66 -11.52 13.29 -5.11
CA TYR A 66 -10.76 13.92 -6.18
C TYR A 66 -9.75 14.88 -5.56
N ALA A 67 -8.50 14.42 -5.40
CA ALA A 67 -7.39 15.28 -5.02
C ALA A 67 -6.56 15.61 -6.26
N ASN A 68 -6.24 16.90 -6.44
CA ASN A 68 -5.36 17.33 -7.52
C ASN A 68 -3.95 16.76 -7.28
N ASN A 69 -3.45 15.97 -8.23
CA ASN A 69 -2.10 15.41 -8.20
C ASN A 69 -1.77 14.60 -6.93
N LEU A 70 -2.70 13.75 -6.48
CA LEU A 70 -2.54 12.91 -5.29
C LEU A 70 -1.22 12.13 -5.28
N TYR A 71 -0.94 11.42 -6.38
CA TYR A 71 0.30 10.64 -6.50
C TYR A 71 1.55 11.53 -6.51
N GLY A 72 1.50 12.73 -7.09
CA GLY A 72 2.63 13.66 -7.03
C GLY A 72 2.94 14.13 -5.61
N TRP A 73 1.91 14.36 -4.78
CA TRP A 73 2.09 14.67 -3.38
C TRP A 73 2.69 13.50 -2.59
N VAL A 74 2.22 12.28 -2.83
CA VAL A 74 2.78 11.06 -2.20
C VAL A 74 4.23 10.82 -2.64
N MET A 75 4.54 11.01 -3.92
CA MET A 75 5.92 10.90 -4.44
C MET A 75 6.86 12.00 -3.93
N SER A 76 6.34 13.03 -3.27
CA SER A 76 7.14 14.06 -2.60
C SER A 76 7.43 13.72 -1.13
N GLN A 77 6.84 12.64 -0.60
CA GLN A 77 7.14 12.12 0.73
C GLN A 77 8.38 11.21 0.67
N PHE A 78 8.88 10.80 1.83
CA PHE A 78 9.88 9.74 1.91
C PHE A 78 9.29 8.44 1.36
N LEU A 79 10.05 7.79 0.49
CA LEU A 79 9.69 6.52 -0.14
C LEU A 79 10.72 5.46 0.25
N PRO A 80 10.35 4.18 0.29
CA PRO A 80 11.30 3.11 0.56
C PRO A 80 12.39 3.08 -0.51
N ILE A 81 13.64 3.37 -0.13
CA ILE A 81 14.77 3.38 -1.06
C ILE A 81 15.70 2.17 -0.88
N GLY A 82 15.76 1.57 0.31
CA GLY A 82 16.63 0.42 0.52
C GLY A 82 16.76 -0.05 1.96
N ASN A 83 17.83 -0.82 2.20
CA ASN A 83 18.22 -1.38 3.48
C ASN A 83 17.07 -2.19 4.12
N TYR A 84 16.35 -2.98 3.32
CA TYR A 84 15.21 -3.76 3.77
C TYR A 84 15.64 -4.86 4.74
N GLN A 85 15.05 -4.88 5.94
CA GLN A 85 15.39 -5.87 6.97
C GLN A 85 14.17 -6.32 7.76
N TRP A 86 14.10 -7.62 8.05
CA TRP A 86 13.15 -8.15 9.03
C TRP A 86 13.66 -7.82 10.45
N GLU A 87 12.86 -7.08 11.23
CA GLU A 87 13.27 -6.68 12.59
C GLU A 87 13.39 -7.89 13.54
N ALA A 88 12.65 -8.96 13.25
CA ALA A 88 12.71 -10.23 13.97
C ALA A 88 12.07 -11.34 13.11
N SER A 89 12.41 -12.60 13.42
CA SER A 89 11.72 -13.74 12.81
C SER A 89 10.26 -13.83 13.29
N GLN A 90 9.35 -14.23 12.40
CA GLN A 90 7.94 -14.44 12.72
C GLN A 90 7.76 -15.39 13.92
N LYS A 91 8.50 -16.51 13.94
CA LYS A 91 8.48 -17.47 15.06
C LYS A 91 8.88 -16.84 16.39
N TYR A 92 9.83 -15.90 16.39
CA TYR A 92 10.26 -15.20 17.59
C TYR A 92 9.17 -14.24 18.08
N LEU A 93 8.61 -13.41 17.19
CA LEU A 93 7.56 -12.46 17.56
C LEU A 93 6.33 -13.19 18.13
N LEU A 94 5.84 -14.22 17.45
CA LEU A 94 4.67 -15.00 17.89
C LEU A 94 4.87 -15.65 19.27
N LYS A 95 6.09 -16.06 19.62
CA LYS A 95 6.41 -16.65 20.93
C LYS A 95 6.65 -15.60 22.03
N ASN A 96 6.83 -14.33 21.69
CA ASN A 96 7.22 -13.28 22.65
C ASN A 96 6.28 -12.06 22.57
N PRO A 97 5.07 -12.14 23.18
CA PRO A 97 4.11 -11.04 23.18
C PRO A 97 4.67 -9.72 23.76
N THR A 98 5.51 -9.80 24.79
CA THR A 98 6.18 -8.63 25.39
C THR A 98 7.05 -7.89 24.37
N MET A 99 7.74 -8.64 23.51
CA MET A 99 8.57 -8.05 22.45
C MET A 99 7.72 -7.47 21.34
N GLN A 100 6.63 -8.13 20.94
CA GLN A 100 5.68 -7.55 19.97
C GLN A 100 5.20 -6.18 20.45
N LYS A 101 4.77 -6.09 21.72
CA LYS A 101 4.32 -4.83 22.32
C LYS A 101 5.42 -3.77 22.32
N LYS A 102 6.66 -4.15 22.66
CA LYS A 102 7.81 -3.23 22.64
C LYS A 102 8.10 -2.67 21.25
N TYR A 103 8.08 -3.50 20.21
CA TYR A 103 8.25 -3.04 18.83
C TYR A 103 7.09 -2.16 18.39
N LEU A 104 5.85 -2.57 18.66
CA LEU A 104 4.65 -1.80 18.31
C LEU A 104 4.69 -0.41 18.96
N GLU A 105 5.02 -0.30 20.25
CA GLU A 105 5.13 0.99 20.94
C GLU A 105 6.23 1.88 20.36
N LYS A 106 7.38 1.31 19.97
CA LYS A 106 8.46 2.04 19.28
C LYS A 106 7.95 2.60 17.94
N ILE A 107 7.28 1.77 17.15
CA ILE A 107 6.79 2.13 15.82
C ILE A 107 5.67 3.18 15.90
N LEU A 108 4.72 3.04 16.82
CA LEU A 108 3.65 4.02 17.03
C LEU A 108 4.16 5.40 17.49
N LYS A 109 5.37 5.48 18.06
CA LYS A 109 6.04 6.73 18.46
C LYS A 109 6.98 7.29 17.38
N THR A 110 7.17 6.58 16.27
CA THR A 110 8.07 6.99 15.17
C THR A 110 7.46 8.18 14.41
N LYS A 111 8.27 9.17 14.05
CA LYS A 111 7.82 10.36 13.31
C LYS A 111 7.78 10.10 11.81
N ALA A 112 6.97 10.87 11.08
CA ALA A 112 6.81 10.77 9.61
C ALA A 112 8.06 11.08 8.77
N ASN A 113 9.10 11.62 9.38
CA ASN A 113 10.39 11.91 8.74
C ASN A 113 11.52 11.11 9.40
N ALA A 114 11.20 9.97 10.00
CA ALA A 114 12.20 9.12 10.60
C ALA A 114 13.13 8.56 9.51
N PRO A 115 14.43 8.42 9.79
CA PRO A 115 15.36 7.81 8.84
C PRO A 115 15.10 6.32 8.63
N ARG A 116 14.26 5.70 9.47
CA ARG A 116 13.90 4.29 9.41
C ARG A 116 12.39 4.16 9.55
N GLU A 117 11.79 3.51 8.57
CA GLU A 117 10.36 3.32 8.44
C GLU A 117 9.98 1.84 8.50
N TYR A 118 8.67 1.57 8.57
CA TYR A 118 8.15 0.23 8.87
C TYR A 118 6.88 -0.11 8.10
N PHE A 119 6.85 -1.33 7.56
CA PHE A 119 5.63 -2.07 7.24
C PHE A 119 5.41 -3.18 8.26
N LEU A 120 4.16 -3.35 8.67
CA LEU A 120 3.77 -4.35 9.66
C LEU A 120 2.69 -5.23 9.08
N ASN A 121 2.83 -6.55 9.25
CA ASN A 121 1.69 -7.45 9.16
C ASN A 121 1.02 -7.48 10.53
N ILE A 122 -0.29 -7.23 10.58
CA ILE A 122 -1.04 -7.17 11.83
C ILE A 122 -2.30 -8.01 11.79
N LYS A 123 -2.70 -8.47 12.98
CA LYS A 123 -4.08 -8.84 13.30
C LYS A 123 -4.68 -7.73 14.13
N SER A 124 -5.81 -7.20 13.71
CA SER A 124 -6.45 -6.06 14.37
C SER A 124 -7.95 -6.03 14.13
N HIS A 125 -8.67 -5.26 14.94
CA HIS A 125 -10.08 -5.02 14.75
C HIS A 125 -10.49 -3.63 15.24
N PHE A 126 -11.60 -3.13 14.71
CA PHE A 126 -12.27 -1.95 15.26
C PHE A 126 -13.31 -2.39 16.29
N PRO A 127 -13.27 -1.88 17.53
CA PRO A 127 -14.28 -2.17 18.54
C PRO A 127 -15.69 -1.77 18.08
N LEU A 128 -16.73 -2.53 18.46
CA LEU A 128 -18.12 -2.29 18.05
C LEU A 128 -18.61 -0.85 18.32
N LYS A 129 -18.14 -0.22 19.40
CA LYS A 129 -18.44 1.19 19.73
C LYS A 129 -18.08 2.19 18.63
N THR A 130 -17.13 1.86 17.75
CA THR A 130 -16.69 2.72 16.64
C THR A 130 -17.45 2.47 15.34
N HIS A 131 -18.22 1.38 15.26
CA HIS A 131 -18.82 0.95 14.00
C HIS A 131 -19.85 1.94 13.50
N ASP A 132 -20.59 2.60 14.40
CA ASP A 132 -21.56 3.61 14.00
C ASP A 132 -20.89 4.84 13.38
N TYR A 133 -19.76 5.29 13.95
CA TYR A 133 -19.00 6.42 13.43
C TYR A 133 -18.29 6.09 12.10
N LEU A 134 -17.73 4.88 11.99
CA LEU A 134 -16.95 4.46 10.81
C LEU A 134 -17.81 3.87 9.68
N ARG A 135 -19.13 3.74 9.87
CA ARG A 135 -20.03 3.03 8.95
C ARG A 135 -20.00 3.58 7.53
N ASP A 136 -19.94 4.90 7.39
CA ASP A 136 -20.04 5.59 6.09
C ASP A 136 -18.76 5.47 5.25
N LEU A 137 -17.62 5.32 5.93
CA LEU A 137 -16.32 5.13 5.31
C LEU A 137 -15.42 4.24 6.18
N PRO A 138 -15.65 2.91 6.17
CA PRO A 138 -14.81 1.97 6.90
C PRO A 138 -13.34 2.10 6.50
N PRO A 139 -12.41 2.35 7.42
CA PRO A 139 -10.99 2.39 7.12
C PRO A 139 -10.40 0.99 6.85
N ALA A 140 -9.11 0.92 6.51
CA ALA A 140 -8.34 -0.30 6.34
C ALA A 140 -8.89 -1.26 5.26
N VAL A 141 -9.12 -0.76 4.05
CA VAL A 141 -9.69 -1.55 2.94
C VAL A 141 -8.93 -2.84 2.64
N LYS A 142 -9.66 -3.87 2.22
CA LYS A 142 -9.06 -5.16 1.86
C LYS A 142 -9.63 -5.68 0.54
N ASN A 143 -8.77 -6.31 -0.25
CA ASN A 143 -9.22 -7.10 -1.39
C ASN A 143 -9.92 -8.36 -0.85
N VAL A 144 -11.22 -8.44 -1.07
CA VAL A 144 -12.06 -9.55 -0.62
C VAL A 144 -12.81 -10.11 -1.81
N ALA A 145 -12.75 -11.42 -1.96
CA ALA A 145 -13.52 -12.16 -2.92
C ALA A 145 -14.96 -12.32 -2.39
N VAL A 146 -15.85 -11.41 -2.78
CA VAL A 146 -17.23 -11.35 -2.27
C VAL A 146 -18.01 -12.59 -2.74
N GLY A 147 -18.57 -13.34 -1.80
CA GLY A 147 -19.41 -14.51 -2.06
C GLY A 147 -20.86 -14.15 -2.33
N LYS A 148 -21.66 -15.11 -2.81
CA LYS A 148 -23.11 -14.90 -3.01
C LYS A 148 -23.85 -14.64 -1.70
N ASP A 149 -23.35 -15.22 -0.62
CA ASP A 149 -23.83 -15.08 0.76
C ASP A 149 -23.71 -13.65 1.32
N TRP A 150 -22.87 -12.81 0.70
CA TRP A 150 -22.71 -11.41 1.09
C TRP A 150 -23.64 -10.47 0.29
N LEU A 151 -24.39 -11.01 -0.68
CA LEU A 151 -25.32 -10.20 -1.46
C LEU A 151 -26.53 -9.83 -0.60
N ASN A 152 -26.92 -8.57 -0.69
CA ASN A 152 -28.22 -8.18 -0.17
C ASN A 152 -29.34 -8.85 -1.01
N PRO A 153 -30.56 -8.99 -0.47
CA PRO A 153 -31.65 -9.67 -1.16
C PRO A 153 -31.99 -9.07 -2.54
N TYR A 154 -31.74 -7.77 -2.73
CA TYR A 154 -31.96 -7.10 -4.01
C TYR A 154 -30.94 -7.53 -5.08
N ASN A 155 -29.65 -7.53 -4.73
CA ASN A 155 -28.56 -7.97 -5.60
C ASN A 155 -28.65 -9.46 -5.90
N GLU A 156 -29.07 -10.27 -4.93
CA GLU A 156 -29.30 -11.70 -5.14
C GLU A 156 -30.40 -11.94 -6.20
N LYS A 157 -31.53 -11.21 -6.10
CA LYS A 157 -32.59 -11.24 -7.12
C LYS A 157 -32.07 -10.81 -8.50
N LEU A 158 -31.28 -9.75 -8.57
CA LEU A 158 -30.67 -9.30 -9.84
C LEU A 158 -29.79 -10.40 -10.44
N VAL A 159 -28.90 -11.01 -9.66
CA VAL A 159 -28.04 -12.10 -10.11
C VAL A 159 -28.85 -13.30 -10.61
N ASN A 160 -29.96 -13.62 -9.94
CA ASN A 160 -30.85 -14.71 -10.33
C ASN A 160 -31.63 -14.43 -11.62
N ASN A 161 -31.87 -13.15 -11.92
CA ASN A 161 -32.57 -12.69 -13.13
C ASN A 161 -31.63 -12.47 -14.33
N LEU A 162 -30.31 -12.50 -14.14
CA LEU A 162 -29.34 -12.44 -15.24
C LEU A 162 -29.30 -13.76 -16.01
N ASP A 163 -29.23 -13.67 -17.33
CA ASP A 163 -29.11 -14.84 -18.21
C ASP A 163 -27.91 -15.71 -17.82
N GLY A 164 -28.21 -16.96 -17.47
CA GLY A 164 -27.21 -17.95 -17.03
C GLY A 164 -26.75 -17.82 -15.56
N ARG A 165 -27.42 -17.01 -14.72
CA ARG A 165 -27.12 -16.86 -13.27
C ARG A 165 -25.64 -16.64 -12.96
N ARG A 166 -24.94 -15.93 -13.86
CA ARG A 166 -23.48 -15.80 -13.84
C ARG A 166 -23.06 -14.93 -12.64
N PHE A 167 -22.38 -15.56 -11.69
CA PHE A 167 -21.70 -14.90 -10.59
C PHE A 167 -20.30 -15.48 -10.49
N SER A 168 -19.29 -14.68 -10.86
CA SER A 168 -17.90 -15.02 -10.63
C SER A 168 -17.45 -14.41 -9.31
N LYS A 169 -16.86 -15.25 -8.45
CA LYS A 169 -16.18 -14.76 -7.26
C LYS A 169 -14.92 -14.03 -7.73
N THR A 170 -14.94 -12.70 -7.62
CA THR A 170 -13.83 -11.84 -8.03
C THR A 170 -13.40 -11.01 -6.84
N GLU A 171 -12.09 -10.87 -6.65
CA GLU A 171 -11.54 -9.98 -5.64
C GLU A 171 -11.86 -8.54 -5.98
N LYS A 172 -12.44 -7.83 -5.03
CA LYS A 172 -12.70 -6.39 -5.12
C LYS A 172 -12.20 -5.74 -3.85
N LEU A 173 -11.80 -4.48 -3.95
CA LEU A 173 -11.49 -3.68 -2.79
C LEU A 173 -12.79 -3.38 -2.04
N VAL A 174 -12.93 -3.89 -0.82
CA VAL A 174 -14.14 -3.77 0.00
C VAL A 174 -13.86 -2.93 1.24
N LEU A 175 -14.79 -2.02 1.51
CA LEU A 175 -14.90 -1.25 2.75
C LEU A 175 -15.79 -2.03 3.72
N HIS A 176 -15.21 -2.63 4.75
CA HIS A 176 -15.94 -3.40 5.76
C HIS A 176 -15.25 -3.28 7.13
N LEU A 177 -15.93 -3.53 8.24
CA LEU A 177 -15.36 -3.37 9.59
C LEU A 177 -14.95 -4.71 10.25
N ASP A 178 -14.95 -5.81 9.50
CA ASP A 178 -14.56 -7.12 10.06
C ASP A 178 -13.10 -7.13 10.54
N PRO A 179 -12.75 -8.06 11.45
CA PRO A 179 -11.37 -8.21 11.89
C PRO A 179 -10.39 -8.39 10.72
N ARG A 180 -9.30 -7.65 10.78
CA ARG A 180 -8.19 -7.72 9.84
C ARG A 180 -7.25 -8.83 10.26
N LYS A 181 -7.13 -9.83 9.39
CA LYS A 181 -6.13 -10.91 9.48
C LYS A 181 -5.16 -10.75 8.33
N ASP A 182 -3.88 -10.92 8.65
CA ASP A 182 -2.77 -10.82 7.72
C ASP A 182 -2.78 -9.50 6.93
N TYR A 183 -2.98 -8.39 7.65
CA TYR A 183 -3.13 -7.07 7.05
C TYR A 183 -1.80 -6.32 7.10
N ILE A 184 -1.18 -6.15 5.93
CA ILE A 184 0.10 -5.44 5.83
C ILE A 184 -0.18 -3.94 5.67
N ILE A 185 0.41 -3.13 6.55
CA ILE A 185 0.13 -1.71 6.67
C ILE A 185 1.41 -0.90 6.89
N HIS A 186 1.46 0.30 6.34
CA HIS A 186 2.52 1.26 6.63
C HIS A 186 2.32 1.87 8.02
N TYR A 187 3.40 2.15 8.76
CA TYR A 187 3.29 2.62 10.14
C TYR A 187 2.50 3.93 10.30
N LEU A 188 2.57 4.86 9.34
CA LEU A 188 1.80 6.11 9.39
C LEU A 188 0.30 5.88 9.31
N GLU A 189 -0.12 4.95 8.44
CA GLU A 189 -1.53 4.57 8.31
C GLU A 189 -1.99 3.82 9.57
N LEU A 190 -1.13 2.99 10.15
CA LEU A 190 -1.39 2.33 11.43
C LEU A 190 -1.58 3.35 12.57
N GLN A 191 -0.70 4.35 12.67
CA GLN A 191 -0.84 5.43 13.66
C GLN A 191 -2.15 6.18 13.49
N TYR A 192 -2.58 6.41 12.24
CA TYR A 192 -3.89 7.01 11.96
C TYR A 192 -5.04 6.11 12.40
N TYR A 193 -5.01 4.81 12.11
CA TYR A 193 -6.06 3.88 12.52
C TYR A 193 -6.13 3.66 14.03
N VAL A 194 -5.00 3.69 14.74
CA VAL A 194 -4.99 3.68 16.22
C VAL A 194 -5.71 4.91 16.79
N LYS A 195 -5.60 6.08 16.14
CA LYS A 195 -6.38 7.28 16.53
C LYS A 195 -7.88 7.13 16.27
N LEU A 196 -8.28 6.19 15.39
CA LEU A 196 -9.67 5.79 15.17
C LEU A 196 -10.09 4.61 16.06
N ASP A 197 -9.38 4.38 17.17
CA ASP A 197 -9.57 3.28 18.12
C ASP A 197 -9.38 1.87 17.53
N MET A 198 -8.58 1.70 16.46
CA MET A 198 -8.15 0.36 16.04
C MET A 198 -7.38 -0.34 17.17
N VAL A 199 -7.77 -1.57 17.49
CA VAL A 199 -7.07 -2.43 18.45
C VAL A 199 -6.19 -3.41 17.67
N ILE A 200 -4.91 -3.46 18.02
CA ILE A 200 -3.95 -4.42 17.46
C ILE A 200 -3.90 -5.64 18.40
N ASP A 201 -4.28 -6.80 17.88
CA ASP A 201 -4.29 -8.07 18.59
C ASP A 201 -2.93 -8.76 18.53
N GLU A 202 -2.26 -8.70 17.37
CA GLU A 202 -0.98 -9.38 17.13
C GLU A 202 -0.19 -8.69 16.02
N VAL A 203 1.15 -8.74 16.10
CA VAL A 203 2.06 -8.26 15.06
C VAL A 203 3.01 -9.41 14.66
N PRO A 204 2.62 -10.25 13.67
CA PRO A 204 3.43 -11.41 13.27
C PRO A 204 4.76 -11.05 12.60
N GLU A 205 4.80 -9.99 11.79
CA GLU A 205 5.96 -9.66 10.95
C GLU A 205 6.15 -8.14 10.87
N ILE A 206 7.41 -7.71 10.88
CA ILE A 206 7.81 -6.29 10.82
C ILE A 206 8.98 -6.17 9.85
N LEU A 207 8.76 -5.48 8.74
CA LEU A 207 9.77 -5.14 7.75
C LEU A 207 10.15 -3.67 7.91
N SER A 208 11.44 -3.39 8.09
CA SER A 208 11.95 -2.02 8.16
C SER A 208 12.80 -1.67 6.95
N PHE A 209 12.85 -0.38 6.63
CA PHE A 209 13.52 0.15 5.46
C PHE A 209 13.92 1.62 5.68
N ASP A 210 14.85 2.09 4.86
CA ASP A 210 15.26 3.51 4.81
C ASP A 210 14.45 4.27 3.75
#